data_AF-A0A060X0N3-F1
#
_entry.id   AF-A0A060X0N3-F1
#
_cell.length_a   1.000
_cell.length_b   1.000
_cell.length_c   1.000
_cell.angle_alpha   90.00
_cell.angle_beta   90.00
_cell.angle_gamma   90.00
#
_symmetry.space_group_name_H-M   'P 1'
#
loop_
_entity.id
_entity.type
_entity.pdbx_description
1 polymer ?
#
loop_
_entity_poly.entity_id
_entity_poly.type
_entity_poly.pdbx_seq_one_letter_code
_entity_poly.pdbx_strand_id
1 'polypeptide(L)'
;MVEQSDRAPLLDWEEIPPNELTQAVPAPAKENGSESNPPDGRSLGSTALAIGISLKERLGWEEKDQIVAVFVVTFDTRSGNMVEWCLPQDVNLDGVEFKSMASGSHRIAKDFIYFRKGCYFGLACFANMPVESESERGARMKSVGILSPSYTLLYRYMHFLENQVRHQLQCPGSYSPLEAFYEDKKAVLPPAGNGLVTACPTSAWVPAINRCMHPEMKITHPAGCMSQFIHFFGEQIMVLWKFALLRKRILIFSPPPVGVVCYRVYCCCSLANISIPGIGVSVPEFRPFFYINVADIAALATEMSYVACTTEKIFEEKKELYDVYVDNQNVKTHRDSLQPLLRLNGVDREKYRKLSEQRQLLLYTQEVDGDCTSNEEDLFILFFMEQNNRIFQTLSEVAASADPTLTAEHVRAMGLDPQADRTFLVDLLELYGIDAMLVIDNPCCP
;
A
#
# COMPACT_ATOMS: atom_id res chain seq x y z
N MET A 1 47.25 10.87 2.43
CA MET A 1 46.15 10.66 3.40
C MET A 1 45.35 11.94 3.46
N VAL A 2 44.23 11.98 2.74
CA VAL A 2 43.23 13.04 2.80
C VAL A 2 41.89 12.30 2.80
N GLU A 3 41.12 12.48 3.86
CA GLU A 3 39.81 11.86 4.07
C GLU A 3 38.81 12.38 3.04
N GLN A 4 38.13 11.46 2.34
CA GLN A 4 36.98 11.77 1.51
C GLN A 4 35.71 11.75 2.37
N SER A 5 35.06 12.91 2.43
CA SER A 5 33.77 13.13 3.09
C SER A 5 32.64 12.52 2.26
N ASP A 6 31.92 11.55 2.82
CA ASP A 6 30.64 11.04 2.31
C ASP A 6 29.55 12.11 2.46
N ARG A 7 29.26 12.82 1.38
CA ARG A 7 28.12 13.74 1.28
C ARG A 7 27.23 13.26 0.14
N ALA A 8 26.07 12.71 0.48
CA ALA A 8 25.03 12.37 -0.49
C ALA A 8 24.53 13.64 -1.21
N PRO A 9 24.14 13.58 -2.50
CA PRO A 9 23.68 14.76 -3.23
C PRO A 9 22.32 15.23 -2.70
N LEU A 10 22.29 16.46 -2.21
CA LEU A 10 21.09 17.19 -1.82
C LEU A 10 20.36 17.67 -3.08
N LEU A 11 19.05 17.46 -3.12
CA LEU A 11 18.13 18.01 -4.13
C LEU A 11 17.82 19.46 -3.76
N ASP A 12 18.53 20.42 -4.35
CA ASP A 12 18.18 21.83 -4.30
C ASP A 12 17.12 22.13 -5.37
N TRP A 13 15.89 22.45 -4.95
CA TRP A 13 14.86 23.02 -5.82
C TRP A 13 14.66 24.48 -5.41
N GLU A 14 15.16 25.41 -6.22
CA GLU A 14 14.81 26.84 -6.14
C GLU A 14 13.46 27.07 -6.84
N GLU A 15 12.52 27.67 -6.12
CA GLU A 15 11.24 28.15 -6.65
C GLU A 15 11.48 29.36 -7.57
N ILE A 16 11.10 29.25 -8.85
CA ILE A 16 11.06 30.40 -9.77
C ILE A 16 9.62 30.95 -9.77
N PRO A 17 9.39 32.23 -9.46
CA PRO A 17 8.05 32.83 -9.50
C PRO A 17 7.58 33.09 -10.94
N PRO A 18 6.26 33.03 -11.23
CA PRO A 18 5.75 33.22 -12.58
C PRO A 18 5.80 34.68 -13.00
N ASN A 19 6.47 34.94 -14.13
CA ASN A 19 6.53 36.25 -14.76
C ASN A 19 5.29 36.48 -15.65
N GLU A 20 4.69 37.66 -15.51
CA GLU A 20 3.57 38.15 -16.31
C GLU A 20 3.94 38.27 -17.79
N LEU A 21 3.19 37.62 -18.68
CA LEU A 21 3.11 38.01 -20.08
C LEU A 21 1.67 37.93 -20.58
N THR A 22 1.03 39.10 -20.57
CA THR A 22 -0.12 39.48 -21.40
C THR A 22 0.11 39.13 -22.87
N GLN A 23 -0.83 38.43 -23.50
CA GLN A 23 -1.26 38.71 -24.88
C GLN A 23 -2.63 38.08 -25.16
N ALA A 24 -3.54 38.92 -25.67
CA ALA A 24 -4.95 38.64 -25.91
C ALA A 24 -5.21 38.31 -27.38
N VAL A 25 -6.02 37.29 -27.69
CA VAL A 25 -6.81 37.17 -28.94
C VAL A 25 -7.94 36.11 -28.75
N PRO A 26 -9.01 36.08 -29.58
CA PRO A 26 -10.39 36.27 -29.13
C PRO A 26 -11.27 35.01 -29.23
N ALA A 27 -12.44 35.06 -28.59
CA ALA A 27 -13.47 34.02 -28.64
C ALA A 27 -14.13 33.90 -30.03
N PRO A 28 -14.45 32.69 -30.52
CA PRO A 28 -15.38 32.51 -31.62
C PRO A 28 -16.82 32.29 -31.14
N ALA A 29 -17.73 32.77 -31.97
CA ALA A 29 -19.15 32.95 -31.75
C ALA A 29 -19.99 31.66 -31.76
N LYS A 30 -21.17 31.76 -31.15
CA LYS A 30 -22.27 30.80 -31.20
C LYS A 30 -22.86 30.74 -32.61
N GLU A 31 -23.00 29.54 -33.17
CA GLU A 31 -23.97 29.26 -34.23
C GLU A 31 -24.85 28.07 -33.84
N ASN A 32 -26.16 28.29 -33.96
CA ASN A 32 -27.22 27.30 -33.85
C ASN A 32 -27.31 26.50 -35.16
N GLY A 33 -27.60 25.19 -35.09
CA GLY A 33 -27.95 24.45 -36.31
C GLY A 33 -28.10 22.94 -36.17
N SER A 34 -29.35 22.52 -35.95
CA SER A 34 -30.03 21.34 -36.53
C SER A 34 -29.46 19.92 -36.39
N GLU A 35 -30.29 19.09 -35.76
CA GLU A 35 -30.35 17.63 -35.82
C GLU A 35 -30.29 17.10 -37.26
N SER A 36 -29.47 16.06 -37.48
CA SER A 36 -29.69 15.06 -38.52
C SER A 36 -28.91 13.76 -38.21
N ASN A 37 -29.64 12.65 -38.09
CA ASN A 37 -29.09 11.28 -38.05
C ASN A 37 -28.60 10.86 -39.44
N PRO A 38 -27.60 9.97 -39.54
CA PRO A 38 -27.84 8.67 -40.23
C PRO A 38 -26.91 7.53 -39.71
N PRO A 39 -26.79 6.36 -40.38
CA PRO A 39 -27.69 5.22 -40.32
C PRO A 39 -27.02 3.92 -39.80
N ASP A 40 -27.83 2.89 -39.59
CA ASP A 40 -27.45 1.51 -39.26
C ASP A 40 -26.35 0.93 -40.17
N GLY A 41 -25.28 0.44 -39.54
CA GLY A 41 -24.24 -0.39 -40.16
C GLY A 41 -23.85 -1.53 -39.22
N ARG A 42 -24.34 -2.74 -39.51
CA ARG A 42 -23.89 -3.98 -38.87
C ARG A 42 -22.44 -4.28 -39.26
N SER A 43 -21.55 -4.48 -38.28
CA SER A 43 -20.40 -5.37 -38.42
C SER A 43 -20.10 -6.10 -37.10
N LEU A 44 -19.78 -7.38 -37.25
CA LEU A 44 -19.40 -8.32 -36.20
C LEU A 44 -18.02 -7.96 -35.61
N GLY A 45 -17.87 -8.18 -34.30
CA GLY A 45 -16.62 -8.61 -33.70
C GLY A 45 -15.96 -7.62 -32.76
N SER A 46 -16.18 -7.79 -31.44
CA SER A 46 -15.14 -7.78 -30.40
C SER A 46 -15.81 -7.81 -29.01
N THR A 47 -16.05 -9.01 -28.47
CA THR A 47 -16.53 -9.22 -27.09
C THR A 47 -15.37 -9.14 -26.10
N ALA A 48 -14.75 -7.97 -25.98
CA ALA A 48 -13.70 -7.71 -24.98
C ALA A 48 -13.82 -6.36 -24.25
N LEU A 49 -14.92 -5.61 -24.44
CA LEU A 49 -15.11 -4.28 -23.85
C LEU A 49 -16.44 -4.19 -23.08
N ALA A 50 -16.59 -4.94 -21.98
CA ALA A 50 -17.78 -4.80 -21.11
C ALA A 50 -17.64 -5.33 -19.67
N ILE A 51 -16.42 -5.54 -19.15
CA ILE A 51 -16.23 -6.02 -17.75
C ILE A 51 -15.84 -4.89 -16.79
N GLY A 52 -15.37 -3.75 -17.31
CA GLY A 52 -14.92 -2.60 -16.49
C GLY A 52 -16.04 -1.65 -16.04
N ILE A 53 -17.26 -1.74 -16.58
CA ILE A 53 -18.34 -0.82 -16.21
C ILE A 53 -19.14 -1.40 -15.04
N SER A 54 -18.83 -0.88 -13.85
CA SER A 54 -19.74 -0.69 -12.72
C SER A 54 -20.28 -1.95 -12.00
N LEU A 55 -19.39 -2.60 -11.23
CA LEU A 55 -19.83 -3.36 -10.04
C LEU A 55 -20.32 -2.45 -8.90
N LYS A 56 -19.98 -1.16 -8.96
CA LYS A 56 -20.43 -0.12 -8.01
C LYS A 56 -21.97 0.04 -8.05
N GLU A 57 -22.58 -0.03 -9.22
CA GLU A 57 -24.04 0.04 -9.38
C GLU A 57 -24.78 -1.26 -9.04
N ARG A 58 -24.12 -2.43 -9.10
CA ARG A 58 -24.80 -3.72 -8.82
C ARG A 58 -24.95 -4.03 -7.32
N LEU A 59 -24.25 -3.32 -6.46
CA LEU A 59 -24.20 -3.62 -5.03
C LEU A 59 -24.75 -2.50 -4.14
N GLY A 60 -24.65 -1.21 -4.48
CA GLY A 60 -25.31 -0.14 -3.71
C GLY A 60 -24.85 0.01 -2.24
N TRP A 61 -23.71 -0.59 -1.86
CA TRP A 61 -23.13 -0.42 -0.53
C TRP A 61 -22.15 0.76 -0.57
N GLU A 62 -22.57 1.91 -0.05
CA GLU A 62 -21.62 2.97 0.31
C GLU A 62 -20.87 2.55 1.58
N GLU A 63 -19.55 2.43 1.49
CA GLU A 63 -18.70 2.26 2.67
C GLU A 63 -18.87 3.50 3.55
N LYS A 64 -19.40 3.31 4.75
CA LYS A 64 -19.69 4.40 5.70
C LYS A 64 -18.46 4.77 6.49
N ASP A 65 -18.36 6.04 6.82
CA ASP A 65 -17.39 6.56 7.77
C ASP A 65 -17.61 5.91 9.15
N GLN A 66 -16.57 5.25 9.68
CA GLN A 66 -16.62 4.53 10.96
C GLN A 66 -15.44 4.91 11.85
N ILE A 67 -15.47 6.12 12.40
CA ILE A 67 -14.41 6.57 13.32
C ILE A 67 -14.67 6.03 14.72
N VAL A 68 -13.71 5.29 15.25
CA VAL A 68 -13.78 4.68 16.59
C VAL A 68 -13.17 5.60 17.63
N ALA A 69 -12.10 6.31 17.26
CA ALA A 69 -11.45 7.27 18.14
C ALA A 69 -10.82 8.41 17.36
N VAL A 70 -10.68 9.56 18.01
CA VAL A 70 -9.87 10.71 17.60
C VAL A 70 -8.95 11.04 18.76
N PHE A 71 -7.69 11.37 18.48
CA PHE A 71 -6.71 11.63 19.54
C PHE A 71 -5.68 12.68 19.14
N VAL A 72 -5.07 13.29 20.15
CA VAL A 72 -3.93 14.19 20.03
C VAL A 72 -2.79 13.65 20.89
N VAL A 73 -1.64 13.48 20.27
CA VAL A 73 -0.37 13.10 20.92
C VAL A 73 0.52 14.32 20.95
N THR A 74 1.25 14.48 22.05
CA THR A 74 2.23 15.54 22.24
C THR A 74 3.54 14.96 22.74
N PHE A 75 4.63 15.69 22.51
CA PHE A 75 5.92 15.38 23.11
C PHE A 75 6.14 16.20 24.37
N ASP A 76 6.20 15.53 25.52
CA ASP A 76 6.63 16.11 26.79
C ASP A 76 8.13 15.88 26.99
N THR A 77 8.87 16.92 27.35
CA THR A 77 10.34 16.86 27.46
C THR A 77 10.84 15.96 28.59
N ARG A 78 9.97 15.58 29.53
CA ARG A 78 10.27 14.72 30.68
C ARG A 78 9.70 13.30 30.52
N SER A 79 8.51 13.18 29.97
CA SER A 79 7.74 11.93 29.89
C SER A 79 7.81 11.27 28.52
N GLY A 80 8.30 11.99 27.51
CA GLY A 80 8.33 11.53 26.11
C GLY A 80 6.99 11.75 25.41
N ASN A 81 6.68 10.88 24.44
CA ASN A 81 5.40 10.94 23.74
C ASN A 81 4.27 10.57 24.69
N MET A 82 3.16 11.32 24.66
CA MET A 82 1.97 11.03 25.46
C MET A 82 0.70 11.43 24.73
N VAL A 83 -0.40 10.71 24.99
CA VAL A 83 -1.73 11.12 24.54
C VAL A 83 -2.18 12.30 25.41
N GLU A 84 -2.30 13.48 24.80
CA GLU A 84 -2.74 14.73 25.46
C GLU A 84 -4.26 14.78 25.58
N TRP A 85 -4.96 14.26 24.58
CA TRP A 85 -6.42 14.31 24.49
C TRP A 85 -6.96 13.20 23.59
N CYS A 86 -8.15 12.70 23.87
CA CYS A 86 -8.86 11.78 22.98
C CYS A 86 -10.38 11.78 23.17
N LEU A 87 -11.08 11.28 22.16
CA LEU A 87 -12.47 10.83 22.24
C LEU A 87 -12.61 9.43 21.61
N PRO A 88 -13.47 8.56 22.19
CA PRO A 88 -14.14 8.75 23.49
C PRO A 88 -13.15 8.66 24.66
N GLN A 89 -13.49 9.20 25.83
CA GLN A 89 -12.52 9.37 26.94
C GLN A 89 -12.01 8.05 27.54
N ASP A 90 -12.76 6.96 27.37
CA ASP A 90 -12.49 5.63 27.92
C ASP A 90 -11.85 4.67 26.90
N VAL A 91 -11.50 5.14 25.70
CA VAL A 91 -10.87 4.29 24.69
C VAL A 91 -9.44 3.89 25.07
N ASN A 92 -9.11 2.60 24.93
CA ASN A 92 -7.74 2.14 25.12
C ASN A 92 -6.85 2.56 23.94
N LEU A 93 -5.99 3.54 24.18
CA LEU A 93 -4.99 4.06 23.24
C LEU A 93 -3.55 3.70 23.63
N ASP A 94 -3.34 2.71 24.50
CA ASP A 94 -2.01 2.36 24.99
C ASP A 94 -1.04 2.10 23.83
N GLY A 95 0.05 2.88 23.79
CA GLY A 95 1.10 2.76 22.76
C GLY A 95 0.80 3.46 21.44
N VAL A 96 -0.36 4.11 21.28
CA VAL A 96 -0.68 4.92 20.08
C VAL A 96 0.26 6.12 19.97
N GLU A 97 0.74 6.66 21.09
CA GLU A 97 1.72 7.73 21.18
C GLU A 97 3.06 7.38 20.52
N PHE A 98 3.47 6.10 20.56
CA PHE A 98 4.69 5.61 19.91
C PHE A 98 4.50 5.23 18.44
N LYS A 99 3.25 5.10 17.98
CA LYS A 99 2.90 4.85 16.58
C LYS A 99 2.65 6.14 15.80
N SER A 100 2.14 7.16 16.48
CA SER A 100 1.77 8.45 15.89
C SER A 100 2.93 9.43 15.78
N MET A 101 4.01 9.17 16.53
CA MET A 101 5.27 9.94 16.49
C MET A 101 6.44 8.96 16.42
N ALA A 102 6.85 8.62 15.20
CA ALA A 102 7.91 7.64 14.96
C ALA A 102 9.28 8.10 15.49
N SER A 103 10.17 7.14 15.74
CA SER A 103 11.56 7.45 16.06
C SER A 103 12.19 8.23 14.90
N GLY A 104 12.80 9.37 15.23
CA GLY A 104 13.40 10.30 14.25
C GLY A 104 12.48 11.43 13.76
N SER A 105 11.20 11.47 14.14
CA SER A 105 10.26 12.51 13.66
C SER A 105 10.67 13.94 14.04
N HIS A 106 11.49 14.13 15.08
CA HIS A 106 12.05 15.45 15.44
C HIS A 106 12.91 16.10 14.35
N ARG A 107 13.36 15.33 13.36
CA ARG A 107 14.22 15.80 12.25
C ARG A 107 13.42 16.35 11.07
N ILE A 108 12.10 16.20 11.06
CA ILE A 108 11.23 16.60 9.97
C ILE A 108 10.15 17.55 10.48
N ALA A 109 9.66 18.40 9.58
CA ALA A 109 8.63 19.39 9.91
C ALA A 109 7.22 18.78 9.95
N LYS A 110 6.94 17.79 9.09
CA LYS A 110 5.63 17.16 8.95
C LYS A 110 5.76 15.72 8.46
N ASP A 111 4.79 14.89 8.83
CA ASP A 111 4.64 13.52 8.35
C ASP A 111 3.18 13.06 8.49
N PHE A 112 2.84 11.93 7.92
CA PHE A 112 1.63 11.19 8.26
C PHE A 112 1.99 9.71 8.42
N ILE A 113 1.25 8.97 9.25
CA ILE A 113 1.58 7.59 9.58
C ILE A 113 0.30 6.77 9.59
N TYR A 114 0.32 5.67 8.84
CA TYR A 114 -0.65 4.60 9.02
C TYR A 114 -0.10 3.55 9.97
N PHE A 115 -0.94 2.99 10.82
CA PHE A 115 -0.53 1.94 11.76
C PHE A 115 -1.71 1.06 12.16
N ARG A 116 -1.42 -0.06 12.83
CA ARG A 116 -2.44 -0.95 13.42
C ARG A 116 -2.49 -0.82 14.94
N LYS A 117 -3.69 -0.85 15.52
CA LYS A 117 -3.96 -0.94 16.97
C LYS A 117 -5.03 -2.01 17.20
N GLY A 118 -4.59 -3.22 17.57
CA GLY A 118 -5.50 -4.36 17.74
C GLY A 118 -6.21 -4.72 16.44
N CYS A 119 -7.54 -4.61 16.41
CA CYS A 119 -8.36 -4.80 15.21
C CYS A 119 -8.61 -3.53 14.40
N TYR A 120 -8.09 -2.38 14.83
CA TYR A 120 -8.28 -1.09 14.17
C TYR A 120 -7.04 -0.64 13.39
N PHE A 121 -7.29 0.21 12.41
CA PHE A 121 -6.28 0.95 11.66
C PHE A 121 -6.30 2.41 12.10
N GLY A 122 -5.11 3.00 12.19
CA GLY A 122 -4.92 4.40 12.52
C GLY A 122 -4.31 5.18 11.38
N LEU A 123 -4.72 6.44 11.25
CA LEU A 123 -4.03 7.47 10.48
C LEU A 123 -3.73 8.63 11.43
N ALA A 124 -2.46 9.03 11.53
CA ALA A 124 -2.05 10.17 12.33
C ALA A 124 -1.18 11.12 11.50
N CYS A 125 -1.44 12.43 11.59
CA CYS A 125 -0.63 13.47 10.98
C CYS A 125 0.24 14.11 12.06
N PHE A 126 1.53 14.25 11.78
CA PHE A 126 2.54 14.81 12.65
C PHE A 126 2.98 16.19 12.14
N ALA A 127 3.23 17.10 13.07
CA ALA A 127 3.93 18.34 12.76
C ALA A 127 4.85 18.78 13.90
N ASN A 128 5.94 19.43 13.51
CA ASN A 128 6.96 20.00 14.37
C ASN A 128 7.10 21.49 14.07
N MET A 129 7.04 22.33 15.10
CA MET A 129 7.14 23.78 15.01
C MET A 129 8.21 24.29 15.96
N PRO A 130 9.21 25.05 15.49
CA PRO A 130 10.15 25.75 16.36
C PRO A 130 9.40 26.71 17.30
N VAL A 131 9.80 26.75 18.57
CA VAL A 131 9.22 27.65 19.57
C VAL A 131 10.31 28.32 20.39
N GLU A 132 10.11 29.59 20.74
CA GLU A 132 11.00 30.32 21.66
C GLU A 132 10.64 29.98 23.11
N SER A 133 10.89 28.73 23.50
CA SER A 133 10.51 28.18 24.81
C SER A 133 11.61 27.25 25.31
N GLU A 134 12.30 27.66 26.38
CA GLU A 134 13.33 26.82 27.04
C GLU A 134 12.72 25.55 27.63
N SER A 135 11.49 25.63 28.18
CA SER A 135 10.76 24.48 28.73
C SER A 135 10.43 23.42 27.68
N GLU A 136 10.19 23.85 26.44
CA GLU A 136 9.91 22.98 25.29
C GLU A 136 11.17 22.67 24.48
N ARG A 137 12.36 23.08 24.95
CA ARG A 137 13.65 22.86 24.29
C ARG A 137 13.67 23.32 22.82
N GLY A 138 12.99 24.42 22.52
CA GLY A 138 13.06 25.04 21.20
C GLY A 138 12.13 24.43 20.13
N ALA A 139 11.37 23.37 20.45
CA ALA A 139 10.50 22.71 19.48
C ALA A 139 9.22 22.15 20.11
N ARG A 140 8.08 22.46 19.50
CA ARG A 140 6.77 21.90 19.85
C ARG A 140 6.37 20.89 18.79
N MET A 141 6.09 19.67 19.24
CA MET A 141 5.75 18.55 18.37
C MET A 141 4.41 17.97 18.79
N LYS A 142 3.51 17.81 17.82
CA LYS A 142 2.20 17.18 18.03
C LYS A 142 1.88 16.23 16.90
N SER A 143 0.99 15.29 17.19
CA SER A 143 0.33 14.46 16.20
C SER A 143 -1.17 14.39 16.48
N VAL A 144 -1.98 14.47 15.43
CA VAL A 144 -3.44 14.31 15.51
C VAL A 144 -3.82 13.12 14.66
N GLY A 145 -4.59 12.18 15.23
CA GLY A 145 -4.95 10.97 14.53
C GLY A 145 -6.32 10.42 14.85
N ILE A 146 -6.70 9.42 14.07
CA ILE A 146 -8.00 8.75 14.11
C ILE A 146 -7.83 7.24 14.02
N LEU A 147 -8.77 6.49 14.58
CA LEU A 147 -8.87 5.04 14.45
C LEU A 147 -10.16 4.64 13.72
N SER A 148 -10.09 3.63 12.86
CA SER A 148 -11.20 3.07 12.09
C SER A 148 -11.06 1.55 11.95
N PRO A 149 -12.15 0.76 11.82
CA PRO A 149 -12.09 -0.66 11.49
C PRO A 149 -11.49 -0.95 10.11
N SER A 150 -11.51 0.03 9.20
CA SER A 150 -10.95 -0.08 7.85
C SER A 150 -9.97 1.06 7.57
N TYR A 151 -8.87 0.75 6.89
CA TYR A 151 -7.90 1.76 6.42
C TYR A 151 -8.28 2.40 5.08
N THR A 152 -9.23 1.81 4.33
CA THR A 152 -9.55 2.20 2.95
C THR A 152 -10.05 3.63 2.83
N LEU A 153 -10.74 4.16 3.84
CA LEU A 153 -11.32 5.51 3.84
C LEU A 153 -10.52 6.55 4.61
N LEU A 154 -9.50 6.14 5.36
CA LEU A 154 -8.74 7.05 6.24
C LEU A 154 -8.10 8.20 5.48
N TYR A 155 -7.64 7.96 4.24
CA TYR A 155 -7.01 8.97 3.39
C TYR A 155 -7.88 10.22 3.17
N ARG A 156 -9.22 10.08 3.20
CA ARG A 156 -10.17 11.19 3.04
C ARG A 156 -10.01 12.26 4.12
N TYR A 157 -9.50 11.88 5.29
CA TYR A 157 -9.34 12.78 6.43
C TYR A 157 -7.93 13.32 6.58
N MET A 158 -6.98 12.90 5.74
CA MET A 158 -5.57 13.32 5.86
C MET A 158 -5.43 14.85 5.87
N HIS A 159 -6.06 15.55 4.94
CA HIS A 159 -6.01 17.02 4.89
C HIS A 159 -6.61 17.68 6.14
N PHE A 160 -7.72 17.13 6.65
CA PHE A 160 -8.32 17.60 7.90
C PHE A 160 -7.35 17.44 9.06
N LEU A 161 -6.76 16.25 9.23
CA LEU A 161 -5.81 15.97 10.32
C LEU A 161 -4.54 16.82 10.23
N GLU A 162 -4.01 17.06 9.03
CA GLU A 162 -2.90 17.97 8.81
C GLU A 162 -3.22 19.41 9.25
N ASN A 163 -4.43 19.90 8.97
CA ASN A 163 -4.85 21.22 9.40
C ASN A 163 -5.06 21.26 10.92
N GLN A 164 -5.62 20.20 11.50
CA GLN A 164 -5.82 20.11 12.94
C GLN A 164 -4.50 20.07 13.71
N VAL A 165 -3.49 19.32 13.26
CA VAL A 165 -2.19 19.30 13.95
C VAL A 165 -1.50 20.66 13.90
N ARG A 166 -1.56 21.38 12.77
CA ARG A 166 -1.05 22.76 12.67
C ARG A 166 -1.78 23.70 13.62
N HIS A 167 -3.11 23.60 13.69
CA HIS A 167 -3.92 24.38 14.62
C HIS A 167 -3.57 24.07 16.08
N GLN A 168 -3.39 22.80 16.46
CA GLN A 168 -3.00 22.40 17.82
C GLN A 168 -1.62 22.91 18.24
N LEU A 169 -0.69 23.10 17.29
CA LEU A 169 0.61 23.69 17.56
C LEU A 169 0.51 25.19 17.88
N GLN A 170 -0.36 25.91 17.18
CA GLN A 170 -0.59 27.35 17.36
C GLN A 170 -1.50 27.66 18.57
N CYS A 171 -2.55 26.87 18.75
CA CYS A 171 -3.58 27.04 19.77
C CYS A 171 -3.74 25.74 20.59
N PRO A 172 -2.76 25.38 21.47
CA PRO A 172 -2.85 24.17 22.29
C PRO A 172 -4.12 24.14 23.15
N GLY A 173 -4.71 22.96 23.31
CA GLY A 173 -5.92 22.76 24.12
C GLY A 173 -7.24 23.07 23.41
N SER A 174 -7.21 23.49 22.15
CA SER A 174 -8.41 23.85 21.38
C SER A 174 -8.96 22.66 20.60
N TYR A 175 -9.81 21.83 21.23
CA TYR A 175 -10.26 20.55 20.67
C TYR A 175 -11.64 20.57 19.99
N SER A 176 -12.35 21.70 20.00
CA SER A 176 -13.74 21.75 19.50
C SER A 176 -13.93 21.28 18.04
N PRO A 177 -13.02 21.52 17.07
CA PRO A 177 -13.19 20.97 15.73
C PRO A 177 -13.04 19.44 15.68
N LEU A 178 -12.21 18.87 16.55
CA LEU A 178 -12.02 17.42 16.66
C LEU A 178 -13.24 16.76 17.33
N GLU A 179 -13.84 17.42 18.31
CA GLU A 179 -15.09 16.99 18.94
C GLU A 179 -16.23 16.94 17.92
N ALA A 180 -16.42 18.03 17.16
CA ALA A 180 -17.45 18.08 16.12
C ALA A 180 -17.23 17.03 15.02
N PHE A 181 -15.97 16.81 14.62
CA PHE A 181 -15.61 15.76 13.67
C PHE A 181 -15.95 14.36 14.20
N TYR A 182 -15.59 14.06 15.46
CA TYR A 182 -15.91 12.78 16.06
C TYR A 182 -17.41 12.55 16.12
N GLU A 183 -18.19 13.54 16.55
CA GLU A 183 -19.65 13.40 16.64
C GLU A 183 -20.33 13.15 15.28
N ASP A 184 -19.81 13.75 14.20
CA ASP A 184 -20.31 13.53 12.83
C ASP A 184 -19.95 12.15 12.27
N LYS A 185 -18.73 11.66 12.58
CA LYS A 185 -18.14 10.47 11.94
C LYS A 185 -18.06 9.23 12.82
N LYS A 186 -18.46 9.31 14.10
CA LYS A 186 -18.31 8.21 15.04
C LYS A 186 -19.07 6.98 14.56
N ALA A 187 -18.43 5.83 14.69
CA ALA A 187 -19.04 4.55 14.37
C ALA A 187 -20.25 4.29 15.29
N VAL A 188 -21.39 3.90 14.70
CA VAL A 188 -22.52 3.36 15.45
C VAL A 188 -22.23 1.89 15.73
N LEU A 189 -21.48 1.63 16.81
CA LEU A 189 -21.20 0.26 17.24
C LEU A 189 -22.46 -0.36 17.86
N PRO A 190 -22.81 -1.62 17.56
CA PRO A 190 -23.91 -2.30 18.24
C PRO A 190 -23.70 -2.31 19.76
N PRO A 191 -24.75 -2.07 20.58
CA PRO A 191 -24.63 -2.11 22.03
C PRO A 191 -24.16 -3.50 22.48
N ALA A 192 -23.04 -3.51 23.21
CA ALA A 192 -22.23 -4.69 23.50
C ALA A 192 -22.99 -5.85 24.17
N GLY A 193 -22.80 -7.05 23.65
CA GLY A 193 -22.79 -8.29 24.44
C GLY A 193 -21.33 -8.72 24.62
N ASN A 194 -20.80 -8.56 25.84
CA ASN A 194 -19.50 -9.05 26.31
C ASN A 194 -18.26 -8.70 25.45
N GLY A 195 -17.62 -7.56 25.73
CA GLY A 195 -16.16 -7.39 25.94
C GLY A 195 -15.11 -7.88 24.91
N LEU A 196 -15.49 -8.66 23.92
CA LEU A 196 -14.83 -8.79 22.65
C LEU A 196 -15.69 -7.94 21.72
N VAL A 197 -15.11 -6.90 21.14
CA VAL A 197 -15.47 -6.58 19.76
C VAL A 197 -15.14 -7.86 19.02
N THR A 198 -16.14 -8.73 18.83
CA THR A 198 -16.03 -9.88 17.94
C THR A 198 -15.44 -9.28 16.69
N ALA A 199 -14.25 -9.75 16.33
CA ALA A 199 -13.59 -9.37 15.10
C ALA A 199 -14.66 -9.18 14.02
N CYS A 200 -14.55 -8.11 13.21
CA CYS A 200 -15.29 -8.00 11.96
C CYS A 200 -15.49 -9.41 11.42
N PRO A 201 -16.71 -9.87 11.10
CA PRO A 201 -16.93 -11.25 10.69
C PRO A 201 -15.95 -11.53 9.54
N THR A 202 -14.85 -12.20 9.87
CA THR A 202 -13.72 -12.40 8.97
C THR A 202 -14.12 -13.31 7.82
N SER A 203 -15.37 -13.78 7.80
CA SER A 203 -15.99 -14.62 6.79
C SER A 203 -17.03 -13.90 5.92
N ALA A 204 -17.59 -12.76 6.33
CA ALA A 204 -18.64 -12.07 5.55
C ALA A 204 -18.10 -10.93 4.67
N TRP A 205 -16.91 -10.40 4.98
CA TRP A 205 -16.30 -9.26 4.26
C TRP A 205 -15.19 -9.66 3.27
N VAL A 206 -14.78 -10.93 3.27
CA VAL A 206 -13.69 -11.47 2.41
C VAL A 206 -13.96 -11.31 0.92
N PRO A 207 -15.18 -11.52 0.39
CA PRO A 207 -15.41 -11.40 -1.05
C PRO A 207 -15.41 -9.94 -1.55
N ALA A 208 -15.53 -8.96 -0.64
CA ALA A 208 -15.70 -7.54 -0.96
C ALA A 208 -14.40 -6.73 -0.83
N ILE A 209 -13.52 -7.08 0.12
CA ILE A 209 -12.22 -6.40 0.30
C ILE A 209 -11.33 -6.60 -0.94
N ASN A 210 -11.36 -7.78 -1.58
CA ASN A 210 -10.64 -8.03 -2.85
C ASN A 210 -11.30 -7.40 -4.09
N ARG A 211 -12.53 -6.88 -4.00
CA ARG A 211 -13.31 -6.39 -5.15
C ARG A 211 -13.55 -4.88 -5.17
N CYS A 212 -13.05 -4.14 -4.19
CA CYS A 212 -13.18 -2.68 -4.13
C CYS A 212 -11.88 -1.97 -3.76
N MET A 213 -10.72 -2.57 -4.07
CA MET A 213 -9.42 -1.91 -3.91
C MET A 213 -9.17 -0.88 -5.02
N HIS A 214 -9.99 0.17 -5.06
CA HIS A 214 -9.54 1.48 -5.55
C HIS A 214 -9.72 2.49 -4.41
N PRO A 215 -8.91 2.44 -3.35
CA PRO A 215 -8.69 3.67 -2.61
C PRO A 215 -7.83 4.54 -3.53
N GLU A 216 -8.37 5.67 -3.97
CA GLU A 216 -7.56 6.78 -4.48
C GLU A 216 -6.67 7.30 -3.33
N MET A 217 -5.72 6.49 -2.85
CA MET A 217 -4.61 6.92 -2.02
C MET A 217 -3.65 7.67 -2.93
N LYS A 218 -4.10 8.84 -3.40
CA LYS A 218 -3.25 9.80 -4.09
C LYS A 218 -2.27 10.30 -3.04
N ILE A 219 -1.02 9.84 -3.12
CA ILE A 219 0.10 10.58 -2.54
C ILE A 219 -0.06 12.01 -3.06
N THR A 220 0.20 13.02 -2.24
CA THR A 220 0.01 14.45 -2.50
C THR A 220 0.92 15.00 -3.64
N HIS A 221 1.28 14.18 -4.62
CA HIS A 221 2.03 14.45 -5.83
C HIS A 221 1.22 13.93 -7.04
N PRO A 222 1.33 14.53 -8.24
CA PRO A 222 0.63 14.07 -9.46
C PRO A 222 0.90 12.61 -9.89
N ALA A 223 1.85 11.90 -9.24
CA ALA A 223 2.14 10.48 -9.48
C ALA A 223 1.68 9.66 -8.27
N GLY A 224 0.86 8.63 -8.50
CA GLY A 224 0.29 7.78 -7.46
C GLY A 224 1.33 6.90 -6.73
N CYS A 225 0.88 6.22 -5.67
CA CYS A 225 1.75 5.44 -4.78
C CYS A 225 2.42 4.23 -5.45
N MET A 226 1.69 3.50 -6.30
CA MET A 226 2.19 2.33 -7.00
C MET A 226 3.22 2.74 -8.05
N SER A 227 2.98 3.80 -8.83
CA SER A 227 3.93 4.28 -9.84
C SER A 227 5.31 4.57 -9.23
N GLN A 228 5.34 5.31 -8.12
CA GLN A 228 6.57 5.59 -7.38
C GLN A 228 7.21 4.32 -6.81
N PHE A 229 6.41 3.38 -6.32
CA PHE A 229 6.89 2.12 -5.75
C PHE A 229 7.55 1.21 -6.79
N ILE A 230 6.91 0.99 -7.94
CA ILE A 230 7.46 0.21 -9.04
C ILE A 230 8.75 0.84 -9.55
N HIS A 231 8.75 2.16 -9.78
CA HIS A 231 9.94 2.87 -10.24
C HIS A 231 11.10 2.81 -9.24
N PHE A 232 10.79 2.93 -7.93
CA PHE A 232 11.80 2.89 -6.89
C PHE A 232 12.52 1.53 -6.80
N PHE A 233 11.81 0.41 -6.97
CA PHE A 233 12.43 -0.92 -6.96
C PHE A 233 12.99 -1.37 -8.31
N GLY A 234 12.53 -0.80 -9.42
CA GLY A 234 12.91 -1.24 -10.75
C GLY A 234 12.62 -2.72 -10.95
N GLU A 235 13.55 -3.45 -11.58
CA GLU A 235 13.40 -4.91 -11.80
C GLU A 235 13.24 -5.71 -10.49
N GLN A 236 13.78 -5.21 -9.35
CA GLN A 236 13.68 -5.90 -8.05
C GLN A 236 12.24 -6.02 -7.55
N ILE A 237 11.30 -5.29 -8.15
CA ILE A 237 9.88 -5.48 -7.89
C ILE A 237 9.43 -6.92 -8.17
N MET A 238 10.06 -7.62 -9.12
CA MET A 238 9.73 -9.01 -9.45
C MET A 238 10.11 -9.97 -8.32
N VAL A 239 11.21 -9.68 -7.61
CA VAL A 239 11.60 -10.43 -6.41
C VAL A 239 10.59 -10.18 -5.29
N LEU A 240 10.24 -8.91 -5.05
CA LEU A 240 9.29 -8.54 -4.01
C LEU A 240 7.89 -9.12 -4.28
N TRP A 241 7.46 -9.13 -5.53
CA TRP A 241 6.21 -9.75 -5.99
C TRP A 241 6.17 -11.26 -5.69
N LYS A 242 7.24 -12.01 -5.95
CA LYS A 242 7.30 -13.44 -5.59
C LYS A 242 7.15 -13.65 -4.09
N PHE A 243 7.84 -12.87 -3.26
CA PHE A 243 7.69 -12.95 -1.81
C PHE A 243 6.29 -12.56 -1.32
N ALA A 244 5.67 -11.58 -1.96
CA ALA A 244 4.29 -11.17 -1.69
C ALA A 244 3.29 -12.29 -2.00
N LEU A 245 3.42 -12.94 -3.17
CA LEU A 245 2.61 -14.11 -3.53
C LEU A 245 2.80 -15.27 -2.56
N LEU A 246 4.02 -15.49 -2.05
CA LEU A 246 4.33 -16.48 -1.03
C LEU A 246 3.91 -16.06 0.40
N ARG A 247 3.20 -14.94 0.57
CA ARG A 247 2.67 -14.47 1.86
C ARG A 247 3.75 -14.35 2.95
N LYS A 248 4.99 -14.02 2.54
CA LYS A 248 6.12 -13.91 3.48
C LYS A 248 5.95 -12.70 4.40
N ARG A 249 6.57 -12.74 5.58
CA ARG A 249 6.65 -11.60 6.49
C ARG A 249 7.69 -10.61 5.95
N ILE A 250 7.23 -9.52 5.36
CA ILE A 250 8.08 -8.50 4.71
C ILE A 250 8.17 -7.27 5.61
N LEU A 251 9.39 -6.90 6.01
CA LEU A 251 9.67 -5.73 6.82
C LEU A 251 10.50 -4.71 6.04
N ILE A 252 9.97 -3.50 5.88
CA ILE A 252 10.63 -2.39 5.20
C ILE A 252 11.21 -1.41 6.23
N PHE A 253 12.52 -1.25 6.23
CA PHE A 253 13.17 -0.22 7.01
C PHE A 253 13.30 1.08 6.21
N SER A 254 12.97 2.20 6.85
CA SER A 254 13.23 3.53 6.32
C SER A 254 13.21 4.54 7.46
N PRO A 255 14.13 5.53 7.51
CA PRO A 255 13.98 6.68 8.39
C PRO A 255 12.74 7.51 7.99
N PRO A 256 12.23 8.40 8.87
CA PRO A 256 11.16 9.32 8.51
C PRO A 256 11.54 10.20 7.29
N PRO A 257 10.58 10.58 6.43
CA PRO A 257 9.12 10.45 6.61
C PRO A 257 8.56 9.04 6.38
N VAL A 258 7.69 8.61 7.27
CA VAL A 258 7.13 7.25 7.32
C VAL A 258 5.91 7.10 6.41
N GLY A 259 5.14 8.16 6.17
CA GLY A 259 3.89 8.08 5.42
C GLY A 259 4.05 7.52 4.01
N VAL A 260 5.10 7.95 3.30
CA VAL A 260 5.45 7.43 1.98
C VAL A 260 5.75 5.92 2.05
N VAL A 261 6.36 5.45 3.13
CA VAL A 261 6.70 4.05 3.34
C VAL A 261 5.46 3.23 3.70
N CYS A 262 4.50 3.79 4.45
CA CYS A 262 3.18 3.17 4.65
C CYS A 262 2.47 2.93 3.31
N TYR A 263 2.59 3.84 2.35
CA TYR A 263 2.09 3.59 0.99
C TYR A 263 2.82 2.45 0.30
N ARG A 264 4.14 2.34 0.45
CA ARG A 264 4.90 1.19 -0.08
C ARG A 264 4.45 -0.14 0.51
N VAL A 265 4.11 -0.16 1.80
CA VAL A 265 3.52 -1.34 2.47
C VAL A 265 2.21 -1.73 1.79
N TYR A 266 1.32 -0.77 1.56
CA TYR A 266 0.07 -1.00 0.82
C TYR A 266 0.32 -1.53 -0.61
N CYS A 267 1.19 -0.85 -1.38
CA CYS A 267 1.52 -1.26 -2.74
C CYS A 267 2.11 -2.68 -2.80
N CYS A 268 2.96 -3.04 -1.83
CA CYS A 268 3.53 -4.38 -1.72
C CYS A 268 2.45 -5.45 -1.50
N CYS A 269 1.42 -5.17 -0.68
CA CYS A 269 0.28 -6.06 -0.52
C CYS A 269 -0.47 -6.24 -1.86
N SER A 270 -0.69 -5.15 -2.59
CA SER A 270 -1.42 -5.16 -3.85
C SER A 270 -0.75 -5.96 -4.97
N LEU A 271 0.57 -6.19 -4.90
CA LEU A 271 1.30 -7.07 -5.84
C LEU A 271 0.74 -8.51 -5.82
N ALA A 272 0.17 -8.95 -4.70
CA ALA A 272 -0.34 -10.32 -4.51
C ALA A 272 -1.86 -10.45 -4.71
N ASN A 273 -2.51 -9.44 -5.30
CA ASN A 273 -3.95 -9.44 -5.57
C ASN A 273 -4.33 -10.52 -6.59
N ILE A 274 -5.40 -11.27 -6.29
CA ILE A 274 -5.94 -12.36 -7.12
C ILE A 274 -7.43 -12.14 -7.23
N SER A 275 -7.99 -12.17 -8.44
CA SER A 275 -9.44 -11.97 -8.65
C SER A 275 -10.22 -13.26 -8.85
N ILE A 276 -9.54 -14.41 -8.91
CA ILE A 276 -10.16 -15.73 -9.02
C ILE A 276 -10.84 -16.10 -7.69
N PRO A 277 -12.18 -16.34 -7.67
CA PRO A 277 -12.89 -16.71 -6.46
C PRO A 277 -12.40 -18.03 -5.85
N GLY A 278 -12.31 -18.08 -4.51
CA GLY A 278 -11.91 -19.29 -3.78
C GLY A 278 -10.40 -19.45 -3.58
N ILE A 279 -9.58 -18.74 -4.36
CA ILE A 279 -8.13 -18.77 -4.21
C ILE A 279 -7.70 -17.89 -3.04
N GLY A 280 -6.84 -18.43 -2.19
CA GLY A 280 -6.32 -17.74 -1.00
C GLY A 280 -7.25 -17.76 0.22
N VAL A 281 -8.35 -18.52 0.18
CA VAL A 281 -9.24 -18.71 1.36
C VAL A 281 -8.55 -19.51 2.46
N SER A 282 -7.69 -20.46 2.09
CA SER A 282 -6.95 -21.35 3.00
C SER A 282 -5.61 -20.78 3.46
N VAL A 283 -5.13 -19.68 2.87
CA VAL A 283 -3.81 -19.10 3.18
C VAL A 283 -3.95 -17.90 4.12
N PRO A 284 -2.92 -17.58 4.92
CA PRO A 284 -2.92 -16.38 5.75
C PRO A 284 -3.19 -15.11 4.92
N GLU A 285 -4.05 -14.24 5.45
CA GLU A 285 -4.32 -12.96 4.82
C GLU A 285 -3.04 -12.11 4.75
N PHE A 286 -2.80 -11.46 3.61
CA PHE A 286 -1.62 -10.63 3.40
C PHE A 286 -1.93 -9.18 3.74
N ARG A 287 -1.92 -8.90 5.05
CA ARG A 287 -2.40 -7.62 5.58
C ARG A 287 -1.29 -6.56 5.63
N PRO A 288 -1.61 -5.30 5.32
CA PRO A 288 -0.74 -4.18 5.62
C PRO A 288 -0.80 -3.88 7.12
N PHE A 289 0.31 -4.09 7.83
CA PHE A 289 0.46 -3.70 9.23
C PHE A 289 0.87 -2.23 9.35
N PHE A 290 1.34 -1.65 8.23
CA PHE A 290 1.88 -0.31 8.14
C PHE A 290 3.02 -0.11 9.15
N TYR A 291 3.06 1.02 9.86
CA TYR A 291 4.14 1.32 10.78
C TYR A 291 4.10 0.46 12.04
N ILE A 292 5.24 -0.13 12.36
CA ILE A 292 5.51 -0.91 13.57
C ILE A 292 6.75 -0.39 14.30
N ASN A 293 6.81 -0.65 15.60
CA ASN A 293 7.94 -0.32 16.46
C ASN A 293 8.25 -1.46 17.44
N VAL A 294 9.25 -1.28 18.32
CA VAL A 294 9.64 -2.29 19.32
C VAL A 294 8.49 -2.77 20.22
N ALA A 295 7.44 -1.98 20.43
CA ALA A 295 6.28 -2.40 21.22
C ALA A 295 5.44 -3.48 20.51
N ASP A 296 5.58 -3.62 19.18
CA ASP A 296 4.86 -4.59 18.38
C ASP A 296 5.56 -5.97 18.28
N ILE A 297 6.77 -6.12 18.83
CA ILE A 297 7.58 -7.36 18.72
C ILE A 297 6.78 -8.60 19.15
N ALA A 298 6.08 -8.52 20.29
CA ALA A 298 5.32 -9.65 20.81
C ALA A 298 4.17 -10.06 19.87
N ALA A 299 3.50 -9.08 19.24
CA ALA A 299 2.44 -9.37 18.27
C ALA A 299 3.04 -9.99 16.99
N LEU A 300 4.11 -9.37 16.45
CA LEU A 300 4.76 -9.81 15.21
C LEU A 300 5.30 -11.23 15.28
N ALA A 301 5.79 -11.67 16.44
CA ALA A 301 6.29 -13.03 16.64
C ALA A 301 5.24 -14.12 16.39
N THR A 302 3.95 -13.78 16.44
CA THR A 302 2.84 -14.73 16.24
C THR A 302 2.21 -14.64 14.85
N GLU A 303 2.58 -13.63 14.06
CA GLU A 303 1.97 -13.39 12.76
C GLU A 303 2.65 -14.25 11.69
N MET A 304 1.86 -14.94 10.88
CA MET A 304 2.37 -15.84 9.84
C MET A 304 2.69 -15.11 8.53
N SER A 305 2.09 -13.93 8.32
CA SER A 305 2.11 -13.20 7.05
C SER A 305 1.77 -11.74 7.32
N TYR A 306 2.62 -10.81 6.86
CA TYR A 306 2.36 -9.38 6.93
C TYR A 306 3.31 -8.60 6.01
N VAL A 307 2.93 -7.35 5.70
CA VAL A 307 3.87 -6.33 5.25
C VAL A 307 3.84 -5.16 6.24
N ALA A 308 5.01 -4.73 6.71
CA ALA A 308 5.14 -3.65 7.67
C ALA A 308 6.34 -2.76 7.34
N CYS A 309 6.36 -1.56 7.92
CA CYS A 309 7.51 -0.67 7.89
C CYS A 309 7.94 -0.20 9.27
N THR A 310 9.21 0.15 9.43
CA THR A 310 9.76 0.66 10.69
C THR A 310 10.89 1.65 10.46
N THR A 311 11.09 2.56 11.42
CA THR A 311 12.24 3.46 11.48
C THR A 311 13.34 2.93 12.41
N GLU A 312 13.14 1.78 13.04
CA GLU A 312 14.00 1.26 14.09
C GLU A 312 14.94 0.18 13.56
N LYS A 313 16.23 0.52 13.45
CA LYS A 313 17.25 -0.35 12.85
C LYS A 313 17.49 -1.65 13.63
N ILE A 314 17.10 -1.70 14.91
CA ILE A 314 17.17 -2.91 15.75
C ILE A 314 16.45 -4.10 15.14
N PHE A 315 15.42 -3.88 14.32
CA PHE A 315 14.75 -4.97 13.62
C PHE A 315 15.67 -5.73 12.66
N GLU A 316 16.73 -5.12 12.10
CA GLU A 316 17.67 -5.84 11.22
C GLU A 316 18.41 -7.00 11.93
N GLU A 317 18.57 -6.90 13.25
CA GLU A 317 19.21 -7.93 14.06
C GLU A 317 18.21 -9.01 14.51
N LYS A 318 16.92 -8.68 14.59
CA LYS A 318 15.82 -9.54 15.05
C LYS A 318 15.25 -10.39 13.91
N LYS A 319 16.12 -11.22 13.35
CA LYS A 319 15.86 -12.03 12.14
C LYS A 319 14.64 -12.95 12.28
N GLU A 320 14.30 -13.39 13.49
CA GLU A 320 13.15 -14.23 13.76
C GLU A 320 11.79 -13.58 13.42
N LEU A 321 11.74 -12.25 13.40
CA LEU A 321 10.49 -11.51 13.24
C LEU A 321 10.00 -11.43 11.80
N TYR A 322 10.89 -11.52 10.81
CA TYR A 322 10.54 -11.36 9.40
C TYR A 322 11.16 -12.47 8.55
N ASP A 323 10.64 -12.71 7.35
CA ASP A 323 11.27 -13.58 6.36
C ASP A 323 12.11 -12.78 5.36
N VAL A 324 11.67 -11.56 5.05
CA VAL A 324 12.29 -10.63 4.11
C VAL A 324 12.47 -9.27 4.77
N TYR A 325 13.68 -8.72 4.69
CA TYR A 325 14.01 -7.37 5.12
C TYR A 325 14.38 -6.51 3.92
N VAL A 326 13.77 -5.34 3.84
CA VAL A 326 14.00 -4.38 2.76
C VAL A 326 14.65 -3.14 3.34
N ASP A 327 15.84 -2.81 2.86
CA ASP A 327 16.55 -1.58 3.22
C ASP A 327 16.89 -0.82 1.94
N ASN A 328 16.24 0.34 1.77
CA ASN A 328 16.21 1.06 0.51
C ASN A 328 15.67 0.16 -0.63
N GLN A 329 16.47 -0.14 -1.66
CA GLN A 329 16.11 -1.05 -2.75
C GLN A 329 16.61 -2.49 -2.52
N ASN A 330 17.33 -2.73 -1.42
CA ASN A 330 17.94 -4.03 -1.16
C ASN A 330 16.94 -4.96 -0.48
N VAL A 331 16.46 -5.95 -1.22
CA VAL A 331 15.66 -7.05 -0.68
C VAL A 331 16.61 -8.13 -0.18
N LYS A 332 16.51 -8.46 1.11
CA LYS A 332 17.38 -9.44 1.78
C LYS A 332 16.54 -10.47 2.50
N THR A 333 17.04 -11.70 2.58
CA THR A 333 16.51 -12.73 3.49
C THR A 333 17.67 -13.37 4.24
N HIS A 334 17.40 -13.85 5.44
CA HIS A 334 18.35 -14.63 6.23
C HIS A 334 18.07 -16.14 6.13
N ARG A 335 16.97 -16.54 5.46
CA ARG A 335 16.55 -17.94 5.34
C ARG A 335 17.15 -18.56 4.08
N ASP A 336 17.94 -19.61 4.24
CA ASP A 336 18.64 -20.27 3.13
C ASP A 336 17.68 -20.79 2.04
N SER A 337 16.51 -21.30 2.45
CA SER A 337 15.48 -21.77 1.51
C SER A 337 14.91 -20.66 0.61
N LEU A 338 14.99 -19.40 1.06
CA LEU A 338 14.46 -18.24 0.34
C LEU A 338 15.53 -17.51 -0.49
N GLN A 339 16.82 -17.77 -0.27
CA GLN A 339 17.92 -17.15 -1.02
C GLN A 339 17.80 -17.30 -2.55
N PRO A 340 17.36 -18.46 -3.11
CA PRO A 340 17.19 -18.59 -4.55
C PRO A 340 16.22 -17.57 -5.15
N LEU A 341 15.21 -17.15 -4.39
CA LEU A 341 14.17 -16.21 -4.83
C LEU A 341 14.67 -14.77 -5.00
N LEU A 342 15.84 -14.42 -4.45
CA LEU A 342 16.44 -13.10 -4.62
C LEU A 342 17.05 -12.88 -6.02
N ARG A 343 17.22 -13.95 -6.81
CA ARG A 343 17.88 -13.87 -8.11
C ARG A 343 16.85 -13.57 -9.21
N LEU A 344 17.03 -12.43 -9.87
CA LEU A 344 16.29 -12.10 -11.09
C LEU A 344 16.71 -13.01 -12.24
N ASN A 345 15.73 -13.60 -12.93
CA ASN A 345 15.94 -14.39 -14.14
C ASN A 345 15.54 -13.60 -15.40
N GLY A 346 15.75 -14.20 -16.59
CA GLY A 346 15.43 -13.54 -17.87
C GLY A 346 13.94 -13.26 -18.05
N VAL A 347 13.08 -14.14 -17.53
CA VAL A 347 11.62 -13.99 -17.59
C VAL A 347 11.16 -12.84 -16.70
N ASP A 348 11.77 -12.64 -15.53
CA ASP A 348 11.48 -11.49 -14.65
C ASP A 348 11.83 -10.15 -15.33
N ARG A 349 13.01 -10.06 -15.94
CA ARG A 349 13.45 -8.86 -16.67
C ARG A 349 12.53 -8.55 -17.84
N GLU A 350 12.10 -9.59 -18.55
CA GLU A 350 11.16 -9.47 -19.65
C GLU A 350 9.77 -9.00 -19.19
N LYS A 351 9.26 -9.49 -18.04
CA LYS A 351 8.03 -8.96 -17.43
C LYS A 351 8.16 -7.48 -17.10
N TYR A 352 9.27 -7.08 -16.48
CA TYR A 352 9.49 -5.68 -16.09
C TYR A 352 9.62 -4.77 -17.32
N ARG A 353 10.27 -5.25 -18.38
CA ARG A 353 10.35 -4.56 -19.68
C ARG A 353 8.95 -4.32 -20.26
N LYS A 354 8.11 -5.36 -20.33
CA LYS A 354 6.72 -5.23 -20.82
C LYS A 354 5.89 -4.25 -19.99
N LEU A 355 6.02 -4.31 -18.66
CA LEU A 355 5.34 -3.37 -17.76
C LEU A 355 5.78 -1.92 -18.04
N SER A 356 7.08 -1.71 -18.24
CA SER A 356 7.64 -0.40 -18.57
C SER A 356 7.16 0.12 -19.94
N GLU A 357 7.04 -0.76 -20.93
CA GLU A 357 6.52 -0.42 -22.27
C GLU A 357 5.03 -0.06 -22.23
N GLN A 358 4.22 -0.81 -21.48
CA GLN A 358 2.80 -0.50 -21.28
C GLN A 358 2.62 0.86 -20.60
N ARG A 359 3.46 1.19 -19.62
CA ARG A 359 3.47 2.50 -18.97
C ARG A 359 3.82 3.62 -19.95
N GLN A 360 4.85 3.43 -20.77
CA GLN A 360 5.24 4.42 -21.78
C GLN A 360 4.12 4.67 -22.80
N LEU A 361 3.44 3.59 -23.24
CA LEU A 361 2.29 3.70 -24.13
C LEU A 361 1.12 4.46 -23.47
N LEU A 362 0.83 4.17 -22.20
CA LEU A 362 -0.19 4.89 -21.44
C LEU A 362 0.09 6.40 -21.39
N LEU A 363 1.31 6.79 -21.03
CA LEU A 363 1.71 8.20 -20.98
C LEU A 363 1.61 8.87 -22.35
N TYR A 364 2.05 8.19 -23.41
CA TYR A 364 1.92 8.69 -24.77
C TYR A 364 0.45 8.92 -25.17
N THR A 365 -0.44 7.97 -24.89
CA THR A 365 -1.88 8.11 -25.16
C THR A 365 -2.52 9.24 -24.36
N GLN A 366 -2.14 9.43 -23.09
CA GLN A 366 -2.62 10.56 -22.29
C GLN A 366 -2.19 11.91 -22.87
N GLU A 367 -0.95 12.02 -23.35
CA GLU A 367 -0.41 13.23 -23.95
C GLU A 367 -1.05 13.56 -25.30
N VAL A 368 -1.32 12.55 -26.14
CA VAL A 368 -1.79 12.73 -27.52
C VAL A 368 -3.32 12.79 -27.61
N ASP A 369 -4.02 11.87 -26.95
CA ASP A 369 -5.47 11.70 -27.08
C ASP A 369 -6.26 12.46 -25.98
N GLY A 370 -5.57 13.02 -24.99
CA GLY A 370 -6.19 13.73 -23.87
C GLY A 370 -7.04 12.84 -22.97
N ASP A 371 -6.79 11.52 -22.98
CA ASP A 371 -7.50 10.56 -22.11
C ASP A 371 -7.10 10.76 -20.65
N CYS A 372 -7.98 11.37 -19.85
CA CYS A 372 -7.79 11.55 -18.41
C CYS A 372 -8.36 10.38 -17.57
N THR A 373 -8.89 9.32 -18.20
CA THR A 373 -9.59 8.25 -17.47
C THR A 373 -8.66 7.12 -17.02
N SER A 374 -7.66 6.79 -17.84
CA SER A 374 -6.66 5.78 -17.54
C SER A 374 -5.60 6.34 -16.59
N ASN A 375 -5.26 5.65 -15.50
CA ASN A 375 -4.20 6.07 -14.58
C ASN A 375 -3.12 4.99 -14.40
N GLU A 376 -1.91 5.40 -14.03
CA GLU A 376 -0.77 4.48 -13.86
C GLU A 376 -1.01 3.44 -12.76
N GLU A 377 -1.74 3.79 -11.70
CA GLU A 377 -2.00 2.90 -10.56
C GLU A 377 -2.76 1.66 -11.00
N ASP A 378 -3.84 1.86 -11.76
CA ASP A 378 -4.68 0.79 -12.29
C ASP A 378 -3.89 -0.09 -13.24
N LEU A 379 -3.05 0.49 -14.11
CA LEU A 379 -2.17 -0.27 -15.00
C LEU A 379 -1.29 -1.25 -14.21
N PHE A 380 -0.59 -0.76 -13.18
CA PHE A 380 0.31 -1.61 -12.39
C PHE A 380 -0.43 -2.67 -11.59
N ILE A 381 -1.53 -2.32 -10.93
CA ILE A 381 -2.33 -3.28 -10.15
C ILE A 381 -2.89 -4.37 -11.07
N LEU A 382 -3.45 -3.98 -12.22
CA LEU A 382 -4.00 -4.93 -13.19
C LEU A 382 -2.91 -5.83 -13.78
N PHE A 383 -1.72 -5.30 -14.08
CA PHE A 383 -0.61 -6.09 -14.59
C PHE A 383 -0.24 -7.25 -13.66
N PHE A 384 0.00 -6.95 -12.37
CA PHE A 384 0.36 -7.99 -11.40
C PHE A 384 -0.80 -8.95 -11.13
N MET A 385 -2.03 -8.44 -11.05
CA MET A 385 -3.22 -9.29 -10.90
C MET A 385 -3.39 -10.25 -12.09
N GLU A 386 -3.12 -9.81 -13.32
CA GLU A 386 -3.14 -10.67 -14.50
C GLU A 386 -2.05 -11.75 -14.41
N GLN A 387 -0.83 -11.40 -14.01
CA GLN A 387 0.23 -12.40 -13.79
C GLN A 387 -0.17 -13.44 -12.72
N ASN A 388 -0.75 -12.98 -11.62
CA ASN A 388 -1.19 -13.83 -10.52
C ASN A 388 -2.30 -14.78 -10.98
N ASN A 389 -3.34 -14.24 -11.61
CA ASN A 389 -4.45 -15.03 -12.12
C ASN A 389 -3.99 -16.08 -13.13
N ARG A 390 -3.06 -15.71 -14.01
CA ARG A 390 -2.49 -16.63 -15.00
C ARG A 390 -1.78 -17.82 -14.34
N ILE A 391 -0.99 -17.58 -13.30
CA ILE A 391 -0.36 -18.65 -12.50
C ILE A 391 -1.45 -19.55 -11.93
N PHE A 392 -2.37 -18.98 -11.15
CA PHE A 392 -3.35 -19.76 -10.40
C PHE A 392 -4.38 -20.47 -11.27
N GLN A 393 -4.73 -19.90 -12.42
CA GLN A 393 -5.59 -20.55 -13.40
C GLN A 393 -4.92 -21.81 -13.96
N THR A 394 -3.67 -21.72 -14.41
CA THR A 394 -2.93 -22.89 -14.89
C THR A 394 -2.76 -23.94 -13.78
N LEU A 395 -2.43 -23.52 -12.55
CA LEU A 395 -2.33 -24.45 -11.42
C LEU A 395 -3.65 -25.17 -11.14
N SER A 396 -4.78 -24.46 -11.19
CA SER A 396 -6.11 -25.04 -10.97
C SER A 396 -6.49 -26.02 -12.08
N GLU A 397 -6.16 -25.69 -13.33
CA GLU A 397 -6.40 -26.56 -14.50
C GLU A 397 -5.58 -27.86 -14.41
N VAL A 398 -4.30 -27.77 -14.02
CA VAL A 398 -3.43 -28.94 -13.83
C VAL A 398 -3.93 -29.80 -12.67
N ALA A 399 -4.25 -29.22 -11.52
CA ALA A 399 -4.73 -29.95 -10.35
C ALA A 399 -6.08 -30.65 -10.59
N ALA A 400 -6.92 -30.12 -11.49
CA ALA A 400 -8.19 -30.72 -11.88
C ALA A 400 -8.05 -31.78 -12.99
N SER A 401 -6.87 -31.95 -13.57
CA SER A 401 -6.64 -32.89 -14.68
C SER A 401 -6.51 -34.34 -14.19
N ALA A 402 -6.62 -35.30 -15.11
CA ALA A 402 -6.46 -36.71 -14.79
C ALA A 402 -5.03 -37.09 -14.37
N ASP A 403 -4.03 -36.28 -14.76
CA ASP A 403 -2.63 -36.43 -14.41
C ASP A 403 -2.12 -35.07 -13.93
N PRO A 404 -2.15 -34.79 -12.61
CA PRO A 404 -1.81 -33.48 -12.04
C PRO A 404 -0.29 -33.24 -12.03
N THR A 405 0.33 -33.32 -13.20
CA THR A 405 1.76 -33.16 -13.40
C THR A 405 2.05 -31.81 -14.04
N LEU A 406 2.81 -30.97 -13.33
CA LEU A 406 3.20 -29.65 -13.81
C LEU A 406 4.51 -29.73 -14.62
N THR A 407 4.36 -29.59 -15.94
CA THR A 407 5.44 -29.63 -16.92
C THR A 407 6.11 -28.27 -17.17
N ALA A 408 7.27 -28.26 -17.82
CA ALA A 408 7.94 -27.02 -18.23
C ALA A 408 7.10 -26.14 -19.18
N GLU A 409 6.18 -26.72 -19.96
CA GLU A 409 5.26 -25.96 -20.81
C GLU A 409 4.25 -25.18 -19.95
N HIS A 410 3.66 -25.83 -18.95
CA HIS A 410 2.78 -25.15 -17.99
C HIS A 410 3.51 -24.01 -17.27
N VAL A 411 4.77 -24.21 -16.86
CA VAL A 411 5.55 -23.15 -16.21
C VAL A 411 5.77 -21.94 -17.13
N ARG A 412 6.12 -22.17 -18.39
CA ARG A 412 6.23 -21.08 -19.38
C ARG A 412 4.88 -20.43 -19.65
N ALA A 413 3.81 -21.22 -19.69
CA ALA A 413 2.45 -20.73 -19.85
C ALA A 413 2.01 -19.86 -18.68
N MET A 414 2.54 -20.05 -17.47
CA MET A 414 2.35 -19.15 -16.33
C MET A 414 3.21 -17.86 -16.41
N GLY A 415 4.07 -17.75 -17.41
CA GLY A 415 5.04 -16.66 -17.51
C GLY A 415 6.20 -16.80 -16.53
N LEU A 416 6.58 -18.02 -16.14
CA LEU A 416 7.69 -18.29 -15.23
C LEU A 416 8.81 -19.06 -15.93
N ASP A 417 10.02 -19.03 -15.36
CA ASP A 417 11.14 -19.82 -15.83
C ASP A 417 11.10 -21.24 -15.21
N PRO A 418 11.06 -22.32 -16.02
CA PRO A 418 10.99 -23.69 -15.49
C PRO A 418 12.12 -24.05 -14.51
N GLN A 419 13.33 -23.53 -14.70
CA GLN A 419 14.46 -23.91 -13.86
C GLN A 419 14.67 -22.91 -12.73
N ALA A 420 14.66 -21.61 -13.05
CA ALA A 420 14.95 -20.57 -12.07
C ALA A 420 13.80 -20.34 -11.07
N ASP A 421 12.53 -20.53 -11.49
CA ASP A 421 11.36 -20.35 -10.63
C ASP A 421 10.87 -21.65 -9.99
N ARG A 422 11.66 -22.73 -10.07
CA ARG A 422 11.32 -24.03 -9.48
C ARG A 422 11.05 -23.94 -7.98
N THR A 423 11.93 -23.29 -7.22
CA THR A 423 11.77 -23.11 -5.76
C THR A 423 10.54 -22.27 -5.45
N PHE A 424 10.30 -21.20 -6.22
CA PHE A 424 9.11 -20.36 -6.08
C PHE A 424 7.83 -21.19 -6.23
N LEU A 425 7.76 -22.03 -7.27
CA LEU A 425 6.59 -22.87 -7.53
C LEU A 425 6.36 -23.94 -6.46
N VAL A 426 7.42 -24.59 -5.96
CA VAL A 426 7.30 -25.57 -4.87
C VAL A 426 6.71 -24.91 -3.61
N ASP A 427 7.26 -23.77 -3.20
CA ASP A 427 6.76 -23.01 -2.05
C ASP A 427 5.31 -22.54 -2.27
N LEU A 428 4.95 -22.17 -3.50
CA LEU A 428 3.61 -21.71 -3.84
C LEU A 428 2.58 -22.85 -3.78
N LEU A 429 2.92 -24.03 -4.32
CA LEU A 429 2.06 -25.22 -4.26
C LEU A 429 1.81 -25.65 -2.81
N GLU A 430 2.85 -25.68 -1.99
CA GLU A 430 2.76 -26.01 -0.56
C GLU A 430 1.87 -25.01 0.19
N LEU A 431 2.14 -23.71 0.02
CA LEU A 431 1.40 -22.65 0.71
C LEU A 431 -0.09 -22.65 0.38
N TYR A 432 -0.43 -22.81 -0.90
CA TYR A 432 -1.81 -22.76 -1.37
C TYR A 432 -2.51 -24.13 -1.33
N GLY A 433 -1.81 -25.19 -0.93
CA GLY A 433 -2.36 -26.55 -0.81
C GLY A 433 -2.82 -27.13 -2.14
N ILE A 434 -2.07 -26.84 -3.22
CA ILE A 434 -2.40 -27.28 -4.58
C ILE A 434 -1.73 -28.63 -4.84
N ASP A 435 -2.54 -29.66 -5.10
CA ASP A 435 -2.07 -31.01 -5.37
C ASP A 435 -1.60 -31.13 -6.83
N ALA A 436 -0.31 -30.86 -7.06
CA ALA A 436 0.34 -31.02 -8.35
C ALA A 436 1.80 -31.47 -8.21
N MET A 437 2.21 -32.43 -9.03
CA MET A 437 3.56 -32.98 -9.07
C MET A 437 4.43 -32.19 -10.04
N LEU A 438 5.48 -31.52 -9.54
CA LEU A 438 6.37 -30.72 -10.36
C LEU A 438 7.41 -31.61 -11.08
N VAL A 439 7.20 -31.88 -12.37
CA VAL A 439 8.12 -32.65 -13.23
C VAL A 439 8.71 -31.70 -14.27
N ILE A 440 9.83 -31.08 -13.90
CA ILE A 440 10.62 -30.28 -14.81
C ILE A 440 11.86 -31.09 -15.11
N ASP A 441 11.96 -31.59 -16.34
CA ASP A 441 13.11 -32.35 -16.79
C ASP A 441 14.38 -31.57 -16.46
N ASN A 442 15.24 -32.17 -15.64
CA ASN A 442 16.64 -31.79 -15.66
C ASN A 442 17.12 -32.24 -17.04
N PRO A 443 17.62 -31.36 -17.92
CA PRO A 443 18.50 -31.86 -18.95
C PRO A 443 19.65 -32.52 -18.17
N CYS A 444 19.68 -33.85 -18.20
CA CYS A 444 20.75 -34.64 -17.64
C CYS A 444 22.07 -33.96 -18.02
N CYS A 445 22.97 -33.81 -17.04
CA CYS A 445 24.34 -33.40 -17.30
C CYS A 445 24.87 -34.16 -18.52
N PRO A 446 25.59 -33.49 -19.45
CA PRO A 446 26.26 -34.18 -20.54
C PRO A 446 27.29 -35.19 -20.01
#